data_AF-A0A1V5BDF3-F1
#
_entry.id   AF-A0A1V5BDF3-F1
#
_cell.length_a   1.000
_cell.length_b   1.000
_cell.length_c   1.000
_cell.angle_alpha   90.00
_cell.angle_beta   90.00
_cell.angle_gamma   90.00
#
_symmetry.space_group_name_H-M   'P 1'
#
loop_
_entity.id
_entity.type
_entity.pdbx_description
1 polymer ?
#
loop_
_entity_poly.entity_id
_entity_poly.type
_entity_poly.pdbx_seq_one_letter_code
_entity_poly.pdbx_strand_id
1 'polypeptide(L)'
;MSKIMQIESNKASIKSSSEATEKQIPKSTAGILKFLAPSQINWQEIRPDTARISDKNKKNEIDGKAKEAKRTLDEMLLSSLQMSNLVILSGSGTSLGDVGGPSMKDLWNYAINNELNGPNEKAIKIMNKVNFVEEKEGKNIEAFLSQCEAYLQVKEDKKVRDFVEHCKRVILDKCSEFLKDENAGVWFDEKLEGHCTFLHRLSRRRVRDPRLKVFTTNYDLCFERAASLQSLIINDGFSYTQPRIFDPRFFGYDTVRRSLAAAERGDYLEGVFHLLKLHGSVNWARSSNGRIEEKNNPEPPEACLIYPAKGKYQLSYIQPHLELISQYLTSLREPNTCLIVTGFGFNDDHLSEPILAAVKINPRLRLIVVDFKAEDSIEKPSEETSRYWKEFSTLAKNGEDIWFINASFKDFASLIPDLRSLTTAQQLEKVIKRSLGGANE
;
A
#
# COMPACT_ATOMS: atom_id res chain seq x y z
N MET A 1 11.00 27.57 -68.79
CA MET A 1 10.33 27.97 -67.54
C MET A 1 9.34 26.90 -67.04
N SER A 2 9.73 25.62 -66.99
CA SER A 2 8.86 24.53 -66.48
C SER A 2 9.47 23.76 -65.30
N LYS A 3 10.51 24.30 -64.66
CA LYS A 3 11.11 23.75 -63.43
C LYS A 3 10.80 24.56 -62.16
N ILE A 4 10.07 25.68 -62.28
CA ILE A 4 9.64 26.50 -61.14
C ILE A 4 8.18 26.19 -60.74
N MET A 5 7.32 25.76 -61.68
CA MET A 5 5.93 25.35 -61.39
C MET A 5 5.78 23.96 -60.73
N GLN A 6 6.83 23.13 -60.69
CA GLN A 6 6.79 21.82 -60.01
C GLN A 6 7.20 21.88 -58.52
N ILE A 7 7.74 23.01 -58.07
CA ILE A 7 8.15 23.21 -56.66
C ILE A 7 7.01 23.86 -55.85
N GLU A 8 6.09 24.57 -56.51
CA GLU A 8 4.93 25.19 -55.84
C GLU A 8 3.74 24.23 -55.70
N SER A 9 3.57 23.23 -56.58
CA SER A 9 2.55 22.18 -56.42
C SER A 9 2.88 21.19 -55.30
N ASN A 10 4.16 20.97 -54.98
CA ASN A 10 4.59 20.15 -53.84
C ASN A 10 4.56 20.90 -52.49
N LYS A 11 4.41 22.22 -52.47
CA LYS A 11 4.18 22.99 -51.23
C LYS A 11 2.70 23.13 -50.85
N ALA A 12 1.78 22.89 -51.80
CA ALA A 12 0.34 22.89 -51.55
C ALA A 12 -0.20 21.53 -51.04
N SER A 13 0.51 20.42 -51.32
CA SER A 13 0.15 19.08 -50.81
C SER A 13 0.70 18.78 -49.40
N ILE A 14 1.52 19.68 -48.84
CA ILE A 14 2.08 19.57 -47.47
C ILE A 14 1.28 20.42 -46.46
N LYS A 15 0.19 21.08 -46.90
CA LYS A 15 -0.65 21.96 -46.07
C LYS A 15 -2.06 21.45 -45.76
N SER A 16 -2.38 20.19 -46.04
CA SER A 16 -3.71 19.60 -45.76
C SER A 16 -3.69 18.29 -44.96
N SER A 17 -2.63 18.03 -44.19
CA SER A 17 -2.52 16.87 -43.29
C SER A 17 -2.03 17.24 -41.88
N SER A 18 -2.37 18.43 -41.40
CA SER A 18 -2.05 18.89 -40.03
C SER A 18 -3.23 18.84 -39.05
N GLU A 19 -4.33 18.18 -39.42
CA GLU A 19 -5.38 17.74 -38.49
C GLU A 19 -5.23 16.23 -38.19
N ALA A 20 -4.01 15.81 -37.86
CA ALA A 20 -3.79 14.54 -37.20
C ALA A 20 -3.76 14.83 -35.70
N THR A 21 -4.93 14.66 -35.06
CA THR A 21 -5.11 14.41 -33.62
C THR A 21 -3.80 14.39 -32.85
N GLU A 22 -3.50 15.49 -32.15
CA GLU A 22 -2.59 15.45 -31.00
C GLU A 22 -3.15 14.38 -30.05
N LYS A 23 -2.64 13.15 -30.16
CA LYS A 23 -2.71 12.19 -29.07
C LYS A 23 -1.94 12.86 -27.93
N GLN A 24 -2.67 13.57 -27.09
CA GLN A 24 -2.19 14.02 -25.79
C GLN A 24 -1.62 12.78 -25.10
N ILE A 25 -0.28 12.72 -25.05
CA ILE A 25 0.42 11.82 -24.15
C ILE A 25 -0.11 12.18 -22.76
N PRO A 26 -0.79 11.27 -22.03
CA PRO A 26 -1.32 11.62 -20.72
C PRO A 26 -0.14 12.04 -19.84
N LYS A 27 -0.14 13.32 -19.41
CA LYS A 27 0.82 13.83 -18.45
C LYS A 27 0.57 13.07 -17.15
N SER A 28 1.38 12.06 -16.86
CA SER A 28 1.37 11.27 -15.61
C SER A 28 1.08 12.17 -14.42
N THR A 29 0.04 11.85 -13.64
CA THR A 29 -0.37 12.68 -12.50
C THR A 29 0.22 12.22 -11.17
N ALA A 30 1.21 11.34 -11.26
CA ALA A 30 2.14 10.96 -10.21
C ALA A 30 2.50 12.11 -9.24
N GLY A 31 2.10 11.97 -7.98
CA GLY A 31 2.46 12.91 -6.90
C GLY A 31 1.64 14.21 -6.85
N ILE A 32 0.69 14.43 -7.75
CA ILE A 32 -0.23 15.57 -7.67
C ILE A 32 -1.31 15.25 -6.64
N LEU A 33 -1.46 16.09 -5.61
CA LEU A 33 -2.45 15.88 -4.55
C LEU A 33 -3.87 16.19 -5.03
N LYS A 34 -4.66 15.13 -5.21
CA LYS A 34 -6.06 15.22 -5.63
C LYS A 34 -6.86 14.01 -5.16
N PHE A 35 -8.18 14.12 -5.20
CA PHE A 35 -9.07 13.01 -4.87
C PHE A 35 -10.23 12.90 -5.85
N LEU A 36 -10.84 11.72 -5.88
CA LEU A 36 -12.09 11.42 -6.59
C LEU A 36 -13.09 10.90 -5.55
N ALA A 37 -14.20 11.62 -5.38
CA ALA A 37 -15.28 11.23 -4.47
C ALA A 37 -16.26 10.26 -5.15
N PRO A 38 -17.07 9.52 -4.36
CA PRO A 38 -18.17 8.70 -4.87
C PRO A 38 -19.10 9.47 -5.81
N SER A 39 -19.59 8.80 -6.85
CA SER A 39 -20.48 9.36 -7.88
C SER A 39 -19.90 10.53 -8.68
N GLN A 40 -18.62 10.87 -8.51
CA GLN A 40 -17.96 11.92 -9.28
C GLN A 40 -17.11 11.35 -10.41
N ILE A 41 -16.97 12.14 -11.48
CA ILE A 41 -16.18 11.79 -12.66
C ILE A 41 -14.85 12.55 -12.67
N ASN A 42 -14.83 13.77 -12.13
CA ASN A 42 -13.69 14.67 -12.19
C ASN A 42 -12.90 14.62 -10.88
N TRP A 43 -11.58 14.51 -11.00
CA TRP A 43 -10.68 14.64 -9.87
C TRP A 43 -10.63 16.09 -9.37
N GLN A 44 -10.56 16.24 -8.05
CA GLN A 44 -10.46 17.53 -7.39
C GLN A 44 -9.05 17.72 -6.82
N GLU A 45 -8.33 18.73 -7.31
CA GLU A 45 -6.99 19.06 -6.83
C GLU A 45 -7.04 19.78 -5.47
N ILE A 46 -6.20 19.33 -4.54
CA ILE A 46 -6.11 19.85 -3.16
C ILE A 46 -5.04 20.94 -3.05
N ARG A 47 -3.98 20.83 -3.87
CA ARG A 47 -2.86 21.80 -3.94
C ARG A 47 -2.45 22.04 -5.40
N PRO A 48 -3.21 22.85 -6.16
CA PRO A 48 -2.85 23.19 -7.53
C PRO A 48 -1.57 24.03 -7.58
N ASP A 49 -0.71 23.81 -8.59
CA ASP A 49 0.44 24.67 -8.86
C ASP A 49 -0.03 25.97 -9.55
N THR A 50 -0.38 26.97 -8.75
CA THR A 50 -0.83 28.28 -9.24
C THR A 50 0.32 29.29 -9.39
N ALA A 51 1.58 28.88 -9.23
CA ALA A 51 2.73 29.78 -9.30
C ALA A 51 2.93 30.38 -10.70
N ARG A 52 2.50 29.66 -11.75
CA ARG A 52 2.65 30.06 -13.16
C ARG A 52 1.47 30.84 -13.73
N ILE A 53 0.41 31.06 -12.94
CA ILE A 53 -0.83 31.72 -13.41
C ILE A 53 -0.70 33.23 -13.17
N SER A 54 -0.60 34.00 -14.26
CA SER A 54 -0.47 35.46 -14.24
C SER A 54 -1.79 36.20 -13.95
N ASP A 55 -2.93 35.57 -14.26
CA ASP A 55 -4.27 36.12 -14.03
C ASP A 55 -4.72 35.92 -12.58
N LYS A 56 -4.82 37.03 -11.83
CA LYS A 56 -5.21 37.04 -10.41
C LYS A 56 -6.62 36.51 -10.17
N ASN A 57 -7.56 36.73 -11.08
CA ASN A 57 -8.94 36.28 -10.91
C ASN A 57 -9.03 34.76 -11.08
N LYS A 58 -8.39 34.21 -12.12
CA LYS A 58 -8.29 32.76 -12.31
C LYS A 58 -7.56 32.07 -11.17
N LYS A 59 -6.48 32.69 -10.66
CA LYS A 59 -5.74 32.18 -9.50
C LYS A 59 -6.62 32.08 -8.25
N ASN A 60 -7.36 33.15 -7.93
CA ASN A 60 -8.26 33.15 -6.77
C ASN A 60 -9.40 32.13 -6.89
N GLU A 61 -9.92 31.91 -8.11
CA GLU A 61 -10.96 30.90 -8.35
C GLU A 61 -10.42 29.48 -8.12
N ILE A 62 -9.22 29.17 -8.66
CA ILE A 62 -8.57 27.87 -8.50
C ILE A 62 -8.23 27.61 -7.03
N ASP A 63 -7.65 28.59 -6.33
CA ASP A 63 -7.32 28.49 -4.90
C ASP A 63 -8.60 28.34 -4.04
N GLY A 64 -9.70 28.99 -4.44
CA GLY A 64 -11.01 28.83 -3.80
C GLY A 64 -11.55 27.40 -3.92
N LYS A 65 -11.55 26.85 -5.14
CA LYS A 65 -11.97 25.45 -5.39
C LYS A 65 -11.10 24.45 -4.64
N ALA A 66 -9.78 24.66 -4.60
CA ALA A 66 -8.86 23.78 -3.88
C ALA A 66 -9.10 23.80 -2.35
N LYS A 67 -9.43 24.96 -1.77
CA LYS A 67 -9.80 25.05 -0.35
C LYS A 67 -11.09 24.31 -0.03
N GLU A 68 -12.10 24.41 -0.89
CA GLU A 68 -13.36 23.68 -0.73
C GLU A 68 -13.15 22.17 -0.88
N ALA A 69 -12.41 21.75 -1.91
CA ALA A 69 -12.01 20.36 -2.12
C ALA A 69 -11.27 19.80 -0.89
N LYS A 70 -10.31 20.55 -0.35
CA LYS A 70 -9.60 20.18 0.88
C LYS A 70 -10.56 20.02 2.07
N ARG A 71 -11.49 20.96 2.28
CA ARG A 71 -12.47 20.89 3.37
C ARG A 71 -13.32 19.62 3.26
N THR A 72 -13.79 19.30 2.05
CA THR A 72 -14.56 18.08 1.79
C THR A 72 -13.76 16.83 2.14
N LEU A 73 -12.49 16.77 1.75
CA LEU A 73 -11.61 15.66 2.09
C LEU A 73 -11.37 15.55 3.60
N ASP A 74 -11.09 16.67 4.27
CA ASP A 74 -10.85 16.71 5.72
C ASP A 74 -12.10 16.24 6.50
N GLU A 75 -13.30 16.63 6.06
CA GLU A 75 -14.57 16.18 6.64
C GLU A 75 -14.81 14.68 6.41
N MET A 76 -14.53 14.20 5.19
CA MET A 76 -14.61 12.78 4.86
C MET A 76 -13.65 11.98 5.74
N LEU A 77 -12.36 12.32 5.77
CA LEU A 77 -11.35 11.62 6.56
C LEU A 77 -11.73 11.62 8.04
N LEU A 78 -12.18 12.76 8.58
CA LEU A 78 -12.61 12.82 9.97
C LEU A 78 -13.80 11.88 10.26
N SER A 79 -14.80 11.85 9.39
CA SER A 79 -15.94 10.95 9.56
C SER A 79 -15.53 9.48 9.46
N SER A 80 -14.59 9.16 8.57
CA SER A 80 -14.00 7.82 8.41
C SER A 80 -13.24 7.38 9.65
N LEU A 81 -12.48 8.27 10.28
CA LEU A 81 -11.82 8.00 11.56
C LEU A 81 -12.79 7.83 12.73
N GLN A 82 -14.05 8.24 12.62
CA GLN A 82 -15.07 8.04 13.66
C GLN A 82 -15.87 6.74 13.50
N MET A 83 -15.71 6.02 12.38
CA MET A 83 -16.35 4.72 12.15
C MET A 83 -15.85 3.70 13.18
N SER A 84 -16.67 2.70 13.53
CA SER A 84 -16.35 1.74 14.60
C SER A 84 -15.07 0.97 14.30
N ASN A 85 -14.98 0.37 13.11
CA ASN A 85 -13.84 -0.42 12.69
C ASN A 85 -12.97 0.41 11.73
N LEU A 86 -11.69 0.55 12.06
CA LEU A 86 -10.70 1.15 11.16
C LEU A 86 -9.64 0.11 10.80
N VAL A 87 -9.58 -0.20 9.51
CA VAL A 87 -8.72 -1.23 8.94
C VAL A 87 -7.84 -0.61 7.88
N ILE A 88 -6.55 -0.91 7.91
CA ILE A 88 -5.58 -0.48 6.91
C ILE A 88 -5.09 -1.70 6.15
N LEU A 89 -5.01 -1.61 4.83
CA LEU A 89 -4.23 -2.51 3.99
C LEU A 89 -3.10 -1.71 3.34
N SER A 90 -1.86 -1.96 3.77
CA SER A 90 -0.66 -1.33 3.22
C SER A 90 0.05 -2.29 2.26
N GLY A 91 0.45 -1.77 1.10
CA GLY A 91 1.33 -2.46 0.17
C GLY A 91 2.71 -1.81 0.05
N SER A 92 3.50 -2.30 -0.92
CA SER A 92 4.90 -1.90 -1.10
C SER A 92 5.08 -0.40 -1.31
N GLY A 93 4.09 0.28 -1.90
CA GLY A 93 4.12 1.74 -2.11
C GLY A 93 4.28 2.57 -0.84
N THR A 94 3.97 2.01 0.34
CA THR A 94 4.24 2.66 1.63
C THR A 94 5.72 2.69 2.01
N SER A 95 6.50 1.70 1.56
CA SER A 95 7.93 1.55 1.82
C SER A 95 8.82 1.97 0.65
N LEU A 96 8.28 2.31 -0.52
CA LEU A 96 9.08 2.66 -1.70
C LEU A 96 9.74 4.04 -1.61
N GLY A 97 8.95 5.12 -1.74
CA GLY A 97 9.43 6.49 -2.04
C GLY A 97 10.56 7.03 -1.15
N ASP A 98 10.23 7.86 -0.17
CA ASP A 98 11.23 8.46 0.72
C ASP A 98 11.95 7.42 1.60
N VAL A 99 11.33 6.24 1.78
CA VAL A 99 11.87 5.18 2.63
C VAL A 99 12.93 4.34 1.92
N GLY A 100 12.88 4.25 0.59
CA GLY A 100 13.88 3.58 -0.23
C GLY A 100 13.81 2.05 -0.19
N GLY A 101 12.66 1.47 0.12
CA GLY A 101 12.44 0.03 0.02
C GLY A 101 12.48 -0.44 -1.45
N PRO A 102 12.91 -1.69 -1.71
CA PRO A 102 13.07 -2.19 -3.07
C PRO A 102 11.72 -2.50 -3.72
N SER A 103 11.52 -2.09 -4.97
CA SER A 103 10.40 -2.53 -5.81
C SER A 103 10.66 -3.91 -6.42
N MET A 104 9.63 -4.55 -6.98
CA MET A 104 9.81 -5.82 -7.71
C MET A 104 10.78 -5.70 -8.89
N LYS A 105 10.90 -4.52 -9.50
CA LYS A 105 11.88 -4.24 -10.55
C LYS A 105 13.28 -4.13 -9.98
N ASP A 106 13.43 -3.53 -8.79
CA ASP A 106 14.73 -3.42 -8.13
C ASP A 106 15.21 -4.80 -7.68
N LEU A 107 14.32 -5.64 -7.13
CA LEU A 107 14.63 -7.02 -6.78
C LEU A 107 15.05 -7.85 -8.00
N TRP A 108 14.40 -7.66 -9.16
CA TRP A 108 14.87 -8.24 -10.42
C TRP A 108 16.30 -7.78 -10.72
N ASN A 109 16.55 -6.47 -10.68
CA ASN A 109 17.87 -5.93 -10.99
C ASN A 109 18.96 -6.47 -10.04
N TYR A 110 18.68 -6.55 -8.75
CA TYR A 110 19.64 -7.06 -7.76
C TYR A 110 19.92 -8.56 -7.90
N ALA A 111 18.89 -9.37 -8.17
CA ALA A 111 19.04 -10.83 -8.20
C ALA A 111 19.51 -11.36 -9.57
N ILE A 112 19.18 -10.66 -10.65
CA ILE A 112 19.27 -11.20 -12.02
C ILE A 112 20.25 -10.41 -12.88
N ASN A 113 20.32 -9.09 -12.75
CA ASN A 113 21.17 -8.30 -13.63
C ASN A 113 22.64 -8.27 -13.18
N ASN A 114 23.53 -8.00 -14.12
CA ASN A 114 24.92 -7.66 -13.91
C ASN A 114 25.11 -6.13 -13.84
N GLU A 115 26.35 -5.67 -13.67
CA GLU A 115 26.73 -4.24 -13.63
C GLU A 115 26.38 -3.48 -14.92
N LEU A 116 26.11 -4.17 -16.03
CA LEU A 116 25.70 -3.60 -17.32
C LEU A 116 24.16 -3.60 -17.52
N ASN A 117 23.37 -3.83 -16.46
CA ASN A 117 21.91 -3.89 -16.49
C ASN A 117 21.30 -4.98 -17.40
N GLY A 118 22.06 -6.02 -17.74
CA GLY A 118 21.59 -7.21 -18.45
C GLY A 118 21.63 -8.46 -17.57
N PRO A 119 20.90 -9.55 -17.89
CA PRO A 119 20.91 -10.76 -17.07
C PRO A 119 22.33 -11.34 -16.93
N ASN A 120 22.70 -11.75 -15.72
CA ASN A 120 24.01 -12.34 -15.46
C ASN A 120 24.14 -13.73 -16.13
N GLU A 121 25.37 -14.21 -16.36
CA GLU A 121 25.59 -15.47 -17.09
C GLU A 121 24.90 -16.67 -16.45
N LYS A 122 24.77 -16.69 -15.12
CA LYS A 122 24.08 -17.76 -14.38
C LYS A 122 22.57 -17.71 -14.65
N ALA A 123 21.99 -16.53 -14.60
CA ALA A 123 20.58 -16.28 -14.87
C ALA A 123 20.24 -16.62 -16.33
N ILE A 124 21.05 -16.23 -17.31
CA ILE A 124 20.83 -16.60 -18.73
C ILE A 124 20.79 -18.12 -18.90
N LYS A 125 21.76 -18.83 -18.31
CA LYS A 125 21.80 -20.31 -18.37
C LYS A 125 20.57 -20.94 -17.75
N ILE A 126 20.00 -20.35 -16.70
CA ILE A 126 18.81 -20.86 -16.02
C ILE A 126 17.54 -20.50 -16.79
N MET A 127 17.42 -19.26 -17.30
CA MET A 127 16.33 -18.83 -18.17
C MET A 127 16.16 -19.78 -19.35
N ASN A 128 17.27 -20.13 -20.02
CA ASN A 128 17.25 -21.09 -21.12
C ASN A 128 16.84 -22.51 -20.68
N LYS A 129 17.19 -22.93 -19.46
CA LYS A 129 16.80 -24.26 -18.94
C LYS A 129 15.33 -24.36 -18.57
N VAL A 130 14.76 -23.28 -18.04
CA VAL A 130 13.37 -23.24 -17.57
C VAL A 130 12.42 -22.69 -18.65
N ASN A 131 12.94 -22.39 -19.85
CA ASN A 131 12.24 -21.77 -20.97
C ASN A 131 11.57 -20.43 -20.61
N PHE A 132 12.26 -19.60 -19.83
CA PHE A 132 11.80 -18.25 -19.51
C PHE A 132 12.26 -17.27 -20.60
N VAL A 133 11.31 -16.54 -21.18
CA VAL A 133 11.55 -15.57 -22.26
C VAL A 133 11.22 -14.17 -21.75
N GLU A 134 12.25 -13.34 -21.56
CA GLU A 134 12.11 -11.97 -21.04
C GLU A 134 11.21 -11.09 -21.91
N GLU A 135 11.26 -11.25 -23.23
CA GLU A 135 10.44 -10.48 -24.20
C GLU A 135 8.94 -10.73 -24.03
N LYS A 136 8.57 -11.91 -23.52
CA LYS A 136 7.17 -12.32 -23.35
C LYS A 136 6.66 -12.05 -21.94
N GLU A 137 7.45 -12.40 -20.93
CA GLU A 137 7.04 -12.33 -19.51
C GLU A 137 7.46 -11.01 -18.83
N GLY A 138 8.31 -10.22 -19.50
CA GLY A 138 8.92 -9.01 -18.96
C GLY A 138 9.96 -9.29 -17.87
N LYS A 139 10.52 -8.21 -17.31
CA LYS A 139 11.39 -8.26 -16.12
C LYS A 139 10.59 -8.50 -14.85
N ASN A 140 9.96 -9.67 -14.75
CA ASN A 140 9.05 -10.04 -13.68
C ASN A 140 9.65 -11.17 -12.83
N ILE A 141 10.15 -10.81 -11.65
CA ILE A 141 10.79 -11.76 -10.73
C ILE A 141 9.81 -12.84 -10.26
N GLU A 142 8.53 -12.49 -10.10
CA GLU A 142 7.48 -13.42 -9.71
C GLU A 142 7.27 -14.50 -10.77
N ALA A 143 7.18 -14.11 -12.06
CA ALA A 143 7.05 -15.06 -13.16
C ALA A 143 8.27 -15.99 -13.26
N PHE A 144 9.48 -15.44 -13.10
CA PHE A 144 10.70 -16.22 -13.21
C PHE A 144 10.90 -17.22 -12.06
N LEU A 145 10.68 -16.81 -10.81
CA LEU A 145 10.75 -17.71 -9.65
C LEU A 145 9.68 -18.82 -9.75
N SER A 146 8.48 -18.49 -10.22
CA SER A 146 7.42 -19.49 -10.46
C SER A 146 7.84 -20.56 -11.44
N GLN A 147 8.45 -20.13 -12.56
CA GLN A 147 8.92 -21.05 -13.60
C GLN A 147 10.05 -21.94 -13.08
N CYS A 148 10.94 -21.39 -12.25
CA CYS A 148 12.01 -22.16 -11.60
C CYS A 148 11.45 -23.18 -10.61
N GLU A 149 10.47 -22.81 -9.78
CA GLU A 149 9.83 -23.72 -8.83
C GLU A 149 9.04 -24.82 -9.55
N ALA A 150 8.28 -24.48 -10.60
CA ALA A 150 7.57 -25.46 -11.43
C ALA A 150 8.54 -26.45 -12.11
N TYR A 151 9.69 -25.96 -12.60
CA TYR A 151 10.74 -26.82 -13.15
C TYR A 151 11.29 -27.81 -12.10
N LEU A 152 11.56 -27.32 -10.88
CA LEU A 152 12.08 -28.12 -9.78
C LEU A 152 11.10 -29.18 -9.27
N GLN A 153 9.78 -29.01 -9.47
CA GLN A 153 8.77 -30.03 -9.15
C GLN A 153 8.84 -31.23 -10.09
N VAL A 154 9.25 -31.04 -11.34
CA VAL A 154 9.33 -32.10 -12.36
C VAL A 154 10.74 -32.69 -12.46
N LYS A 155 11.77 -31.86 -12.24
CA LYS A 155 13.17 -32.26 -12.41
C LYS A 155 14.03 -31.71 -11.28
N GLU A 156 14.72 -32.62 -10.60
CA GLU A 156 15.76 -32.23 -9.65
C GLU A 156 16.99 -31.68 -10.39
N ASP A 157 17.20 -30.37 -10.31
CA ASP A 157 18.42 -29.70 -10.79
C ASP A 157 18.99 -28.83 -9.68
N LYS A 158 20.12 -29.27 -9.12
CA LYS A 158 20.82 -28.55 -8.05
C LYS A 158 21.17 -27.11 -8.44
N LYS A 159 21.53 -26.85 -9.71
CA LYS A 159 21.90 -25.49 -10.15
C LYS A 159 20.71 -24.53 -10.12
N VAL A 160 19.51 -25.02 -10.46
CA VAL A 160 18.28 -24.21 -10.41
C VAL A 160 17.86 -23.99 -8.95
N ARG A 161 17.99 -25.03 -8.10
CA ARG A 161 17.71 -24.93 -6.66
C ARG A 161 18.61 -23.89 -5.98
N ASP A 162 19.92 -24.00 -6.17
CA ASP A 162 20.92 -23.07 -5.61
C ASP A 162 20.67 -21.62 -6.07
N PHE A 163 20.19 -21.44 -7.31
CA PHE A 163 19.85 -20.11 -7.84
C PHE A 163 18.58 -19.53 -7.22
N VAL A 164 17.52 -20.34 -7.06
CA VAL A 164 16.30 -19.90 -6.38
C VAL A 164 16.63 -19.49 -4.94
N GLU A 165 17.45 -20.28 -4.24
CA GLU A 165 17.91 -19.95 -2.89
C GLU A 165 18.74 -18.65 -2.85
N HIS A 166 19.61 -18.44 -3.85
CA HIS A 166 20.32 -17.17 -4.01
C HIS A 166 19.37 -15.98 -4.23
N CYS A 167 18.35 -16.10 -5.09
CA CYS A 167 17.35 -15.04 -5.27
C CYS A 167 16.58 -14.78 -3.96
N LYS A 168 16.19 -15.83 -3.24
CA LYS A 168 15.52 -15.72 -1.94
C LYS A 168 16.40 -15.01 -0.90
N ARG A 169 17.70 -15.28 -0.90
CA ARG A 169 18.69 -14.56 -0.09
C ARG A 169 18.73 -13.07 -0.44
N VAL A 170 18.91 -12.74 -1.71
CA VAL A 170 19.00 -11.35 -2.18
C VAL A 170 17.75 -10.55 -1.81
N ILE A 171 16.56 -11.15 -1.96
CA ILE A 171 15.30 -10.51 -1.55
C ILE A 171 15.30 -10.26 -0.04
N LEU A 172 15.67 -11.26 0.76
CA LEU A 172 15.70 -11.15 2.21
C LEU A 172 16.67 -10.06 2.69
N ASP A 173 17.88 -10.04 2.15
CA ASP A 173 18.92 -9.07 2.49
C ASP A 173 18.49 -7.65 2.11
N LYS A 174 18.05 -7.44 0.85
CA LYS A 174 17.68 -6.11 0.37
C LYS A 174 16.42 -5.55 1.02
N CYS A 175 15.47 -6.40 1.41
CA CYS A 175 14.32 -5.97 2.20
C CYS A 175 14.64 -5.77 3.69
N SER A 176 15.80 -6.22 4.18
CA SER A 176 16.23 -6.04 5.58
C SER A 176 17.15 -4.82 5.78
N GLU A 177 17.95 -4.50 4.77
CA GLU A 177 19.08 -3.56 4.90
C GLU A 177 18.70 -2.09 4.67
N PHE A 178 17.69 -1.77 3.85
CA PHE A 178 17.43 -0.39 3.41
C PHE A 178 17.07 0.61 4.54
N LEU A 179 16.69 0.11 5.71
CA LEU A 179 16.40 0.88 6.93
C LEU A 179 17.60 1.06 7.86
N LYS A 180 18.76 0.45 7.55
CA LYS A 180 19.97 0.50 8.38
C LYS A 180 21.18 0.92 7.56
N ASP A 181 22.08 1.65 8.19
CA ASP A 181 23.41 1.87 7.67
C ASP A 181 24.20 0.55 7.70
N GLU A 182 24.64 0.07 6.53
CA GLU A 182 25.36 -1.20 6.38
C GLU A 182 26.68 -1.21 7.19
N ASN A 183 27.31 -0.06 7.43
CA ASN A 183 28.59 0.04 8.11
C ASN A 183 28.45 0.31 9.61
N ALA A 184 27.45 1.10 10.01
CA ALA A 184 27.28 1.54 11.39
C ALA A 184 26.20 0.76 12.16
N GLY A 185 25.31 0.02 11.47
CA GLY A 185 24.17 -0.66 12.07
C GLY A 185 23.10 0.28 12.64
N VAL A 186 23.21 1.58 12.33
CA VAL A 186 22.30 2.64 12.80
C VAL A 186 21.06 2.68 11.92
N TRP A 187 19.89 2.87 12.53
CA TRP A 187 18.63 2.98 11.80
C TRP A 187 18.47 4.37 11.15
N PHE A 188 17.98 4.42 9.92
CA PHE A 188 17.60 5.65 9.22
C PHE A 188 16.18 6.09 9.61
N ASP A 189 16.00 6.49 10.86
CA ASP A 189 14.68 6.80 11.43
C ASP A 189 13.99 7.99 10.74
N GLU A 190 14.76 8.93 10.19
CA GLU A 190 14.28 10.09 9.43
C GLU A 190 13.47 9.70 8.19
N LYS A 191 13.76 8.52 7.60
CA LYS A 191 13.00 7.98 6.47
C LYS A 191 11.58 7.58 6.85
N LEU A 192 11.32 7.35 8.14
CA LEU A 192 10.04 6.84 8.65
C LEU A 192 9.09 7.94 9.15
N GLU A 193 9.35 9.22 8.84
CA GLU A 193 8.49 10.35 9.23
C GLU A 193 7.01 10.12 8.83
N GLY A 194 6.78 9.62 7.61
CA GLY A 194 5.44 9.29 7.11
C GLY A 194 4.77 8.19 7.93
N HIS A 195 5.47 7.09 8.21
CA HIS A 195 4.97 5.98 9.04
C HIS A 195 4.68 6.41 10.47
N CYS A 196 5.58 7.20 11.08
CA CYS A 196 5.40 7.75 12.42
C CYS A 196 4.15 8.62 12.48
N THR A 197 3.99 9.55 11.54
CA THR A 197 2.81 10.43 11.46
C THR A 197 1.52 9.64 11.25
N PHE A 198 1.56 8.64 10.37
CA PHE A 198 0.44 7.77 10.07
C PHE A 198 -0.02 7.00 11.31
N LEU A 199 0.88 6.27 11.96
CA LEU A 199 0.55 5.51 13.17
C LEU A 199 0.15 6.41 14.33
N HIS A 200 0.80 7.56 14.50
CA HIS A 200 0.45 8.52 15.55
C HIS A 200 -1.01 8.98 15.46
N ARG A 201 -1.45 9.33 14.24
CA ARG A 201 -2.80 9.86 13.99
C ARG A 201 -3.87 8.76 14.08
N LEU A 202 -3.54 7.54 13.68
CA LEU A 202 -4.52 6.44 13.61
C LEU A 202 -4.58 5.55 14.85
N SER A 203 -3.49 5.40 15.61
CA SER A 203 -3.43 4.48 16.76
C SER A 203 -3.98 5.08 18.06
N ARG A 204 -4.31 6.38 18.05
CA ARG A 204 -4.85 7.13 19.20
C ARG A 204 -6.37 7.27 19.16
N ARG A 205 -7.04 6.25 18.63
CA ARG A 205 -8.51 6.12 18.66
C ARG A 205 -9.00 5.97 20.10
N ARG A 206 -10.31 6.13 20.30
CA ARG A 206 -10.92 5.94 21.62
C ARG A 206 -10.71 4.50 22.05
N VAL A 207 -10.28 4.28 23.29
CA VAL A 207 -9.95 2.95 23.81
C VAL A 207 -11.14 1.97 23.86
N ARG A 208 -12.37 2.50 23.79
CA ARG A 208 -13.61 1.71 23.70
C ARG A 208 -13.95 1.23 22.29
N ASP A 209 -13.38 1.88 21.27
CA ASP A 209 -13.59 1.49 19.89
C ASP A 209 -12.64 0.32 19.58
N PRO A 210 -12.99 -0.59 18.66
CA PRO A 210 -12.08 -1.60 18.17
C PRO A 210 -10.70 -1.03 17.83
N ARG A 211 -9.64 -1.75 18.24
CA ARG A 211 -8.26 -1.39 17.97
C ARG A 211 -8.03 -1.24 16.47
N LEU A 212 -7.18 -0.28 16.09
CA LEU A 212 -6.69 -0.16 14.72
C LEU A 212 -6.09 -1.51 14.28
N LYS A 213 -6.44 -1.97 13.08
CA LYS A 213 -5.80 -3.14 12.46
C LYS A 213 -5.05 -2.69 11.22
N VAL A 214 -3.74 -2.91 11.21
CA VAL A 214 -2.87 -2.66 10.07
C VAL A 214 -2.49 -3.99 9.45
N PHE A 215 -3.06 -4.29 8.30
CA PHE A 215 -2.64 -5.40 7.45
C PHE A 215 -1.59 -4.88 6.47
N THR A 216 -0.52 -5.64 6.25
CA THR A 216 0.47 -5.30 5.24
C THR A 216 0.98 -6.52 4.49
N THR A 217 1.29 -6.33 3.21
CA THR A 217 1.99 -7.32 2.37
C THR A 217 3.49 -7.12 2.37
N ASN A 218 4.00 -6.09 3.06
CA ASN A 218 5.41 -5.74 3.10
C ASN A 218 6.19 -6.65 4.05
N TYR A 219 7.38 -7.03 3.61
CA TYR A 219 8.30 -7.87 4.40
C TYR A 219 9.09 -7.06 5.45
N ASP A 220 9.34 -5.78 5.14
CA ASP A 220 10.19 -4.85 5.87
C ASP A 220 9.67 -4.47 7.26
N LEU A 221 10.52 -3.84 8.09
CA LEU A 221 10.19 -3.48 9.48
C LEU A 221 9.74 -2.02 9.66
N CYS A 222 9.20 -1.36 8.62
CA CYS A 222 8.86 0.07 8.70
C CYS A 222 7.82 0.38 9.79
N PHE A 223 6.75 -0.42 9.88
CA PHE A 223 5.69 -0.20 10.87
C PHE A 223 6.15 -0.51 12.30
N GLU A 224 6.92 -1.58 12.49
CA GLU A 224 7.49 -1.94 13.79
C GLU A 224 8.44 -0.86 14.31
N ARG A 225 9.35 -0.40 13.45
CA ARG A 225 10.30 0.66 13.81
C ARG A 225 9.56 1.97 14.11
N ALA A 226 8.60 2.36 13.27
CA ALA A 226 7.78 3.55 13.50
C ALA A 226 6.95 3.47 14.78
N ALA A 227 6.38 2.31 15.10
CA ALA A 227 5.66 2.10 16.36
C ALA A 227 6.58 2.25 17.57
N SER A 228 7.79 1.68 17.50
CA SER A 228 8.82 1.84 18.54
C SER A 228 9.18 3.31 18.74
N LEU A 229 9.38 4.07 17.66
CA LEU A 229 9.70 5.51 17.71
C LEU A 229 8.56 6.35 18.31
N GLN A 230 7.31 5.91 18.14
CA GLN A 230 6.12 6.58 18.68
C GLN A 230 5.66 6.05 20.05
N SER A 231 6.41 5.12 20.68
CA SER A 231 6.02 4.44 21.92
C SER A 231 4.63 3.78 21.85
N LEU A 232 4.31 3.21 20.69
CA LEU A 232 3.09 2.45 20.46
C LEU A 232 3.31 0.97 20.77
N ILE A 233 2.23 0.27 21.13
CA ILE A 233 2.26 -1.17 21.40
C ILE A 233 1.64 -1.92 20.23
N ILE A 234 2.37 -2.91 19.73
CA ILE A 234 1.93 -3.78 18.65
C ILE A 234 1.41 -5.09 19.23
N ASN A 235 0.23 -5.48 18.78
CA ASN A 235 -0.28 -6.85 18.89
C ASN A 235 -0.16 -7.54 17.52
N ASP A 236 0.90 -8.31 17.32
CA ASP A 236 1.26 -8.99 16.06
C ASP A 236 1.10 -10.51 16.09
N GLY A 237 0.54 -11.05 17.17
CA GLY A 237 0.38 -12.49 17.37
C GLY A 237 1.63 -13.18 17.91
N PHE A 238 2.68 -12.45 18.26
CA PHE A 238 3.86 -13.01 18.93
C PHE A 238 3.84 -12.77 20.43
N SER A 239 4.45 -13.70 21.18
CA SER A 239 4.65 -13.53 22.62
C SER A 239 5.46 -12.28 22.96
N TYR A 240 5.22 -11.70 24.14
CA TYR A 240 5.93 -10.51 24.62
C TYR A 240 7.33 -10.81 25.16
N THR A 241 7.61 -12.05 25.55
CA THR A 241 8.90 -12.50 26.07
C THR A 241 9.80 -13.04 24.97
N GLN A 242 11.12 -12.92 25.14
CA GLN A 242 12.12 -13.48 24.24
C GLN A 242 12.40 -14.97 24.53
N PRO A 243 12.57 -15.84 23.51
CA PRO A 243 12.33 -15.54 22.09
C PRO A 243 10.84 -15.28 21.82
N ARG A 244 10.54 -14.30 20.97
CA ARG A 244 9.15 -14.01 20.57
C ARG A 244 8.65 -15.13 19.66
N ILE A 245 7.64 -15.89 20.11
CA ILE A 245 7.07 -17.03 19.39
C ILE A 245 5.66 -16.67 18.92
N PHE A 246 5.35 -16.95 17.66
CA PHE A 246 4.01 -16.75 17.11
C PHE A 246 3.02 -17.73 17.73
N ASP A 247 1.93 -17.18 18.25
CA ASP A 247 0.78 -17.93 18.72
C ASP A 247 -0.48 -17.06 18.54
N PRO A 248 -1.46 -17.49 17.71
CA PRO A 248 -2.67 -16.74 17.42
C PRO A 248 -3.42 -16.21 18.65
N ARG A 249 -3.28 -16.87 19.80
CA ARG A 249 -3.92 -16.44 21.06
C ARG A 249 -3.51 -15.02 21.48
N PHE A 250 -2.30 -14.57 21.13
CA PHE A 250 -1.84 -13.20 21.43
C PHE A 250 -2.63 -12.12 20.69
N PHE A 251 -3.29 -12.42 19.56
CA PHE A 251 -4.21 -11.48 18.93
C PHE A 251 -5.47 -11.23 19.77
N GLY A 252 -5.84 -12.17 20.65
CA GLY A 252 -6.95 -12.01 21.58
C GLY A 252 -6.58 -11.26 22.87
N TYR A 253 -5.31 -10.89 23.06
CA TYR A 253 -4.86 -10.16 24.24
C TYR A 253 -4.82 -8.65 23.98
N ASP A 254 -5.07 -7.88 25.03
CA ASP A 254 -5.00 -6.43 25.01
C ASP A 254 -4.30 -5.91 26.27
N THR A 255 -3.72 -4.72 26.17
CA THR A 255 -2.97 -4.07 27.24
C THR A 255 -3.88 -3.14 28.02
N VAL A 256 -3.95 -3.37 29.34
CA VAL A 256 -4.70 -2.54 30.29
C VAL A 256 -3.76 -1.90 31.31
N ARG A 257 -4.01 -0.64 31.63
CA ARG A 257 -3.42 0.05 32.77
C ARG A 257 -4.26 -0.24 34.00
N ARG A 258 -3.63 -0.82 35.03
CA ARG A 258 -4.26 -0.98 36.34
C ARG A 258 -3.83 0.17 37.23
N SER A 259 -4.79 0.97 37.71
CA SER A 259 -4.55 1.97 38.73
C SER A 259 -4.57 1.31 40.11
N LEU A 260 -3.63 1.67 40.98
CA LEU A 260 -3.62 1.20 42.38
C LEU A 260 -4.87 1.65 43.17
N ALA A 261 -5.55 2.71 42.71
CA ALA A 261 -6.69 3.31 43.38
C ALA A 261 -8.06 2.77 42.92
N ALA A 262 -8.14 2.13 41.74
CA ALA A 262 -9.38 1.58 41.19
C ALA A 262 -9.27 0.05 41.14
N ALA A 263 -9.71 -0.59 42.22
CA ALA A 263 -9.81 -2.04 42.30
C ALA A 263 -11.03 -2.50 41.49
N GLU A 264 -10.80 -3.08 40.31
CA GLU A 264 -11.44 -4.31 39.79
C GLU A 264 -11.35 -4.43 38.26
N ARG A 265 -11.33 -3.33 37.50
CA ARG A 265 -11.15 -3.33 36.03
C ARG A 265 -10.07 -2.34 35.63
N GLY A 266 -9.10 -2.80 34.84
CA GLY A 266 -8.07 -1.94 34.27
C GLY A 266 -8.60 -1.14 33.08
N ASP A 267 -8.09 0.07 32.88
CA ASP A 267 -8.42 0.88 31.71
C ASP A 267 -7.61 0.40 30.51
N TYR A 268 -8.25 0.18 29.37
CA TYR A 268 -7.54 -0.11 28.12
C TYR A 268 -6.56 1.02 27.80
N LEU A 269 -5.31 0.65 27.47
CA LEU A 269 -4.26 1.62 27.16
C LEU A 269 -4.45 2.21 25.76
N GLU A 270 -4.20 3.50 25.57
CA GLU A 270 -4.12 4.13 24.24
C GLU A 270 -2.88 3.68 23.47
N GLY A 271 -2.89 3.83 22.14
CA GLY A 271 -1.69 3.56 21.33
C GLY A 271 -1.36 2.07 21.16
N VAL A 272 -2.33 1.19 21.41
CA VAL A 272 -2.26 -0.24 21.10
C VAL A 272 -2.96 -0.48 19.76
N PHE A 273 -2.31 -1.19 18.85
CA PHE A 273 -2.90 -1.57 17.55
C PHE A 273 -2.44 -2.96 17.12
N HIS A 274 -3.18 -3.58 16.21
CA HIS A 274 -2.79 -4.87 15.62
C HIS A 274 -1.99 -4.65 14.34
N LEU A 275 -0.87 -5.36 14.21
CA LEU A 275 -0.07 -5.41 12.99
C LEU A 275 -0.10 -6.84 12.45
N LEU A 276 -0.62 -7.03 11.23
CA LEU A 276 -0.78 -8.34 10.61
C LEU A 276 -0.05 -8.38 9.28
N LYS A 277 1.08 -9.09 9.24
CA LYS A 277 1.93 -9.22 8.05
C LYS A 277 1.52 -10.40 7.19
N LEU A 278 0.62 -10.18 6.25
CA LEU A 278 -0.02 -11.22 5.44
C LEU A 278 0.99 -12.13 4.73
N HIS A 279 2.09 -11.56 4.24
CA HIS A 279 3.16 -12.30 3.57
C HIS A 279 4.36 -12.64 4.46
N GLY A 280 4.26 -12.45 5.78
CA GLY A 280 5.36 -12.65 6.72
C GLY A 280 6.33 -11.48 6.78
N SER A 281 7.47 -11.69 7.42
CA SER A 281 8.47 -10.65 7.61
C SER A 281 9.89 -11.16 7.46
N VAL A 282 10.81 -10.25 7.14
CA VAL A 282 12.24 -10.53 7.04
C VAL A 282 12.89 -11.03 8.33
N ASN A 283 12.27 -10.82 9.49
CA ASN A 283 12.77 -11.29 10.79
C ASN A 283 12.00 -12.51 11.33
N TRP A 284 11.16 -13.18 10.52
CA TRP A 284 10.45 -14.39 10.96
C TRP A 284 11.19 -15.64 10.49
N ALA A 285 11.38 -16.60 11.39
CA ALA A 285 12.01 -17.88 11.11
C ALA A 285 11.12 -19.04 11.58
N ARG A 286 11.11 -20.12 10.80
CA ARG A 286 10.58 -21.42 11.20
C ARG A 286 11.72 -22.27 11.76
N SER A 287 11.71 -22.46 13.07
CA SER A 287 12.66 -23.33 13.76
C SER A 287 12.48 -24.80 13.35
N SER A 288 13.48 -25.63 13.64
CA SER A 288 13.49 -27.07 13.32
C SER A 288 12.33 -27.87 13.92
N ASN A 289 11.73 -27.39 15.01
CA ASN A 289 10.55 -27.98 15.65
C ASN A 289 9.22 -27.47 15.08
N GLY A 290 9.25 -26.64 14.02
CA GLY A 290 8.08 -26.09 13.35
C GLY A 290 7.51 -24.80 13.95
N ARG A 291 8.01 -24.34 15.11
CA ARG A 291 7.60 -23.05 15.71
C ARG A 291 8.10 -21.88 14.87
N ILE A 292 7.25 -20.87 14.74
CA ILE A 292 7.61 -19.58 14.15
C ILE A 292 8.08 -18.66 15.27
N GLU A 293 9.25 -18.08 15.10
CA GLU A 293 9.86 -17.16 16.05
C GLU A 293 10.49 -15.96 15.34
N GLU A 294 10.63 -14.86 16.06
CA GLU A 294 11.45 -13.76 15.58
C GLU A 294 12.93 -14.12 15.69
N LYS A 295 13.65 -13.96 14.59
CA LYS A 295 15.08 -14.22 14.49
C LYS A 295 15.74 -13.07 13.73
N ASN A 296 16.87 -12.60 14.23
CA ASN A 296 17.70 -11.67 13.49
C ASN A 296 18.38 -12.41 12.34
N ASN A 297 18.24 -11.89 11.12
CA ASN A 297 18.87 -12.40 9.89
C ASN A 297 18.64 -13.91 9.68
N PRO A 298 17.38 -14.33 9.45
CA PRO A 298 17.10 -15.73 9.15
C PRO A 298 17.76 -16.16 7.83
N GLU A 299 18.05 -17.44 7.70
CA GLU A 299 18.51 -18.02 6.43
C GLU A 299 17.28 -18.35 5.53
N PRO A 300 17.35 -18.28 4.19
CA PRO A 300 16.24 -18.55 3.28
C PRO A 300 15.50 -19.87 3.52
N PRO A 301 16.15 -20.99 3.90
CA PRO A 301 15.43 -22.24 4.18
C PRO A 301 14.53 -22.17 5.42
N GLU A 302 14.87 -21.33 6.40
CA GLU A 302 14.08 -21.14 7.63
C GLU A 302 13.21 -19.87 7.58
N ALA A 303 13.49 -18.92 6.69
CA ALA A 303 12.76 -17.66 6.58
C ALA A 303 11.26 -17.90 6.34
N CYS A 304 10.43 -17.40 7.26
CA CYS A 304 8.97 -17.56 7.20
C CYS A 304 8.35 -16.36 6.47
N LEU A 305 8.55 -16.31 5.16
CA LEU A 305 8.01 -15.27 4.29
C LEU A 305 7.48 -15.86 2.97
N ILE A 306 6.45 -15.23 2.43
CA ILE A 306 5.85 -15.60 1.15
C ILE A 306 6.59 -14.85 0.04
N TYR A 307 7.54 -15.54 -0.60
CA TYR A 307 8.31 -15.01 -1.72
C TYR A 307 7.40 -14.72 -2.93
N PRO A 308 7.77 -13.74 -3.79
CA PRO A 308 7.02 -13.45 -5.00
C PRO A 308 7.10 -14.64 -5.97
N ALA A 309 6.04 -15.44 -6.02
CA ALA A 309 5.83 -16.52 -6.97
C ALA A 309 4.33 -16.69 -7.25
N LYS A 310 3.90 -17.00 -8.48
CA LYS A 310 2.51 -17.29 -8.84
C LYS A 310 1.90 -18.41 -7.99
N GLY A 311 2.71 -19.35 -7.47
CA GLY A 311 2.28 -20.41 -6.56
C GLY A 311 2.11 -19.97 -5.09
N LYS A 312 2.42 -18.71 -4.75
CA LYS A 312 2.41 -18.18 -3.39
C LYS A 312 1.09 -18.33 -2.64
N TYR A 313 -0.02 -18.39 -3.38
CA TYR A 313 -1.36 -18.62 -2.84
C TYR A 313 -1.47 -19.87 -1.98
N GLN A 314 -0.70 -20.92 -2.27
CA GLN A 314 -0.75 -22.16 -1.48
C GLN A 314 -0.12 -21.98 -0.09
N LEU A 315 0.92 -21.13 0.00
CA LEU A 315 1.62 -20.83 1.25
C LEU A 315 0.74 -20.03 2.22
N SER A 316 -0.20 -19.25 1.69
CA SER A 316 -1.20 -18.52 2.45
C SER A 316 -2.13 -19.42 3.30
N TYR A 317 -2.22 -20.71 2.99
CA TYR A 317 -3.02 -21.69 3.76
C TYR A 317 -2.22 -22.40 4.86
N ILE A 318 -0.95 -22.06 5.05
CA ILE A 318 -0.08 -22.64 6.08
C ILE A 318 0.06 -21.63 7.23
N GLN A 319 0.18 -22.12 8.46
CA GLN A 319 0.49 -21.27 9.61
C GLN A 319 1.88 -20.62 9.44
N PRO A 320 2.06 -19.32 9.69
CA PRO A 320 1.15 -18.40 10.38
C PRO A 320 0.16 -17.65 9.48
N HIS A 321 0.35 -17.70 8.15
CA HIS A 321 -0.39 -16.88 7.18
C HIS A 321 -1.89 -17.17 7.15
N LEU A 322 -2.29 -18.42 7.38
CA LEU A 322 -3.69 -18.82 7.45
C LEU A 322 -4.47 -17.99 8.50
N GLU A 323 -3.89 -17.80 9.68
CA GLU A 323 -4.48 -17.00 10.74
C GLU A 323 -4.59 -15.53 10.33
N LEU A 324 -3.52 -14.98 9.76
CA LEU A 324 -3.46 -13.57 9.36
C LEU A 324 -4.50 -13.23 8.29
N ILE A 325 -4.67 -14.12 7.30
CA ILE A 325 -5.69 -13.98 6.25
C ILE A 325 -7.10 -14.18 6.82
N SER A 326 -7.30 -15.13 7.74
CA SER A 326 -8.58 -15.31 8.42
C SER A 326 -9.04 -14.02 9.14
N GLN A 327 -8.13 -13.36 9.84
CA GLN A 327 -8.40 -12.08 10.50
C GLN A 327 -8.64 -10.93 9.51
N TYR A 328 -7.93 -10.92 8.39
CA TYR A 328 -8.18 -9.97 7.30
C TYR A 328 -9.59 -10.10 6.74
N LEU A 329 -9.97 -11.32 6.31
CA LEU A 329 -11.30 -11.60 5.76
C LEU A 329 -12.42 -11.32 6.78
N THR A 330 -12.18 -11.62 8.06
CA THR A 330 -13.14 -11.30 9.12
C THR A 330 -13.32 -9.80 9.29
N SER A 331 -12.23 -9.04 9.28
CA SER A 331 -12.28 -7.58 9.45
C SER A 331 -13.00 -6.88 8.30
N LEU A 332 -12.94 -7.42 7.08
CA LEU A 332 -13.68 -6.88 5.92
C LEU A 332 -15.21 -7.08 6.02
N ARG A 333 -15.65 -8.10 6.77
CA ARG A 333 -17.07 -8.43 6.93
C ARG A 333 -17.74 -7.67 8.07
N GLU A 334 -16.97 -7.01 8.92
CA GLU A 334 -17.51 -6.23 10.03
C GLU A 334 -18.35 -5.04 9.52
N PRO A 335 -19.50 -4.74 10.14
CA PRO A 335 -20.30 -3.57 9.79
C PRO A 335 -19.59 -2.27 10.21
N ASN A 336 -19.96 -1.15 9.57
CA ASN A 336 -19.40 0.17 9.86
C ASN A 336 -17.86 0.19 9.81
N THR A 337 -17.30 -0.39 8.74
CA THR A 337 -15.86 -0.53 8.55
C THR A 337 -15.33 0.51 7.58
N CYS A 338 -14.34 1.28 8.01
CA CYS A 338 -13.50 2.06 7.11
C CYS A 338 -12.27 1.24 6.76
N LEU A 339 -12.14 0.88 5.48
CA LEU A 339 -10.95 0.26 4.92
C LEU A 339 -10.14 1.32 4.17
N ILE A 340 -8.90 1.54 4.60
CA ILE A 340 -7.94 2.39 3.89
C ILE A 340 -6.90 1.50 3.24
N VAL A 341 -6.89 1.47 1.91
CA VAL A 341 -5.89 0.76 1.10
C VAL A 341 -4.85 1.78 0.66
N THR A 342 -3.58 1.60 1.03
CA THR A 342 -2.52 2.56 0.70
C THR A 342 -1.27 1.88 0.13
N GLY A 343 -0.78 2.40 -1.00
CA GLY A 343 0.42 1.87 -1.67
C GLY A 343 0.29 0.41 -2.12
N PHE A 344 -0.94 -0.07 -2.35
CA PHE A 344 -1.23 -1.43 -2.76
C PHE A 344 -1.79 -1.44 -4.18
N GLY A 345 -1.09 -2.11 -5.10
CA GLY A 345 -1.41 -2.09 -6.53
C GLY A 345 -2.55 -3.03 -6.96
N PHE A 346 -3.17 -3.76 -6.04
CA PHE A 346 -4.19 -4.80 -6.31
C PHE A 346 -3.74 -5.95 -7.23
N ASN A 347 -2.44 -6.25 -7.27
CA ASN A 347 -1.91 -7.35 -8.08
C ASN A 347 -2.09 -8.73 -7.43
N ASP A 348 -2.43 -8.77 -6.14
CA ASP A 348 -2.69 -10.00 -5.40
C ASP A 348 -4.20 -10.31 -5.37
N ASP A 349 -4.65 -11.26 -6.19
CA ASP A 349 -6.08 -11.58 -6.34
C ASP A 349 -6.72 -12.03 -5.03
N HIS A 350 -6.01 -12.87 -4.28
CA HIS A 350 -6.48 -13.41 -2.99
C HIS A 350 -6.71 -12.34 -1.90
N LEU A 351 -6.14 -11.14 -2.06
CA LEU A 351 -6.36 -10.01 -1.17
C LEU A 351 -7.33 -8.99 -1.75
N SER A 352 -7.35 -8.85 -3.08
CA SER A 352 -8.14 -7.84 -3.80
C SER A 352 -9.60 -8.28 -4.02
N GLU A 353 -9.83 -9.55 -4.39
CA GLU A 353 -11.17 -10.10 -4.61
C GLU A 353 -12.05 -10.02 -3.34
N PRO A 354 -11.54 -10.32 -2.12
CA PRO A 354 -12.31 -10.10 -0.90
C PRO A 354 -12.74 -8.64 -0.66
N ILE A 355 -11.92 -7.66 -1.06
CA ILE A 355 -12.28 -6.24 -0.92
C ILE A 355 -13.42 -5.91 -1.87
N LEU A 356 -13.32 -6.36 -3.12
CA LEU A 356 -14.36 -6.20 -4.12
C LEU A 356 -15.70 -6.80 -3.67
N ALA A 357 -15.66 -8.02 -3.13
CA ALA A 357 -16.84 -8.67 -2.58
C ALA A 357 -17.40 -7.90 -1.36
N ALA A 358 -16.54 -7.42 -0.46
CA ALA A 358 -16.94 -6.68 0.72
C ALA A 358 -17.64 -5.36 0.35
N VAL A 359 -17.12 -4.61 -0.62
CA VAL A 359 -17.76 -3.38 -1.12
C VAL A 359 -19.16 -3.68 -1.69
N LYS A 360 -19.31 -4.74 -2.49
CA LYS A 360 -20.60 -5.10 -3.11
C LYS A 360 -21.66 -5.56 -2.11
N ILE A 361 -21.25 -6.11 -0.96
CA ILE A 361 -22.15 -6.75 0.01
C ILE A 361 -22.41 -5.86 1.24
N ASN A 362 -21.44 -5.06 1.66
CA ASN A 362 -21.51 -4.28 2.89
C ASN A 362 -21.79 -2.79 2.58
N PRO A 363 -23.07 -2.34 2.62
CA PRO A 363 -23.43 -0.97 2.26
C PRO A 363 -22.92 0.09 3.24
N ARG A 364 -22.34 -0.32 4.37
CA ARG A 364 -21.73 0.57 5.38
C ARG A 364 -20.20 0.47 5.40
N LEU A 365 -19.62 -0.21 4.41
CA LEU A 365 -18.18 -0.22 4.20
C LEU A 365 -17.79 1.01 3.40
N ARG A 366 -16.86 1.79 3.95
CA ARG A 366 -16.20 2.86 3.20
C ARG A 366 -14.82 2.40 2.78
N LEU A 367 -14.54 2.49 1.49
CA LEU A 367 -13.24 2.18 0.92
C LEU A 367 -12.50 3.48 0.56
N ILE A 368 -11.30 3.67 1.09
CA ILE A 368 -10.41 4.78 0.70
C ILE A 368 -9.16 4.17 0.07
N VAL A 369 -8.97 4.40 -1.23
CA VAL A 369 -7.81 3.92 -1.98
C VAL A 369 -6.83 5.07 -2.17
N VAL A 370 -5.60 4.89 -1.72
CA VAL A 370 -4.54 5.89 -1.79
C VAL A 370 -3.33 5.32 -2.51
N ASP A 371 -2.97 5.94 -3.62
CA ASP A 371 -1.76 5.56 -4.34
C ASP A 371 -1.09 6.77 -4.97
N PHE A 372 0.22 6.70 -5.18
CA PHE A 372 1.00 7.76 -5.81
C PHE A 372 0.54 8.04 -7.25
N LYS A 373 -0.04 7.02 -7.92
CA LYS A 373 -0.54 7.06 -9.30
C LYS A 373 -1.97 6.53 -9.40
N ALA A 374 -2.83 6.88 -8.44
CA ALA A 374 -4.20 6.40 -8.36
C ALA A 374 -5.02 6.76 -9.62
N GLU A 375 -4.89 7.97 -10.14
CA GLU A 375 -5.60 8.36 -11.38
C GLU A 375 -5.06 7.61 -12.59
N ASP A 376 -3.74 7.62 -12.81
CA ASP A 376 -3.13 6.87 -13.92
C ASP A 376 -3.56 5.38 -13.89
N SER A 377 -3.68 4.81 -12.69
CA SER A 377 -4.08 3.40 -12.50
C SER A 377 -5.54 3.13 -12.84
N ILE A 378 -6.42 4.13 -12.71
CA ILE A 378 -7.83 4.02 -13.09
C ILE A 378 -8.00 4.18 -14.62
N GLU A 379 -7.24 5.08 -15.23
CA GLU A 379 -7.37 5.41 -16.66
C GLU A 379 -6.71 4.39 -17.58
N LYS A 380 -5.62 3.75 -17.14
CA LYS A 380 -4.87 2.80 -17.94
C LYS A 380 -5.65 1.51 -18.26
N PRO A 381 -5.32 0.84 -19.38
CA PRO A 381 -5.89 -0.46 -19.70
C PRO A 381 -5.53 -1.52 -18.64
N SER A 382 -6.39 -2.54 -18.51
CA SER A 382 -6.25 -3.64 -17.54
C SER A 382 -5.09 -4.59 -17.86
N GLU A 383 -4.42 -4.38 -19.00
CA GLU A 383 -3.21 -5.07 -19.40
C GLU A 383 -1.96 -4.48 -18.72
N GLU A 384 -2.01 -3.20 -18.33
CA GLU A 384 -0.93 -2.50 -17.62
C GLU A 384 -1.17 -2.39 -16.11
N THR A 385 -2.43 -2.53 -15.69
CA THR A 385 -2.88 -2.29 -14.31
C THR A 385 -3.86 -3.36 -13.89
N SER A 386 -3.94 -3.64 -12.59
CA SER A 386 -4.86 -4.65 -12.10
C SER A 386 -6.32 -4.31 -12.42
N ARG A 387 -7.10 -5.33 -12.83
CA ARG A 387 -8.53 -5.19 -13.16
C ARG A 387 -9.34 -4.49 -12.07
N TYR A 388 -8.97 -4.68 -10.80
CA TYR A 388 -9.71 -4.17 -9.66
C TYR A 388 -9.77 -2.63 -9.63
N TRP A 389 -8.77 -1.93 -10.16
CA TRP A 389 -8.81 -0.46 -10.25
C TRP A 389 -10.03 0.03 -11.03
N LYS A 390 -10.31 -0.60 -12.18
CA LYS A 390 -11.48 -0.28 -12.99
C LYS A 390 -12.77 -0.72 -12.33
N GLU A 391 -12.80 -1.91 -11.73
CA GLU A 391 -14.00 -2.40 -11.05
C GLU A 391 -14.39 -1.49 -9.87
N PHE A 392 -13.43 -1.08 -9.04
CA PHE A 392 -13.69 -0.10 -7.97
C PHE A 392 -14.09 1.26 -8.53
N SER A 393 -13.48 1.73 -9.62
CA SER A 393 -13.89 2.98 -10.27
C SER A 393 -15.33 2.92 -10.77
N THR A 394 -15.74 1.80 -11.38
CA THR A 394 -17.12 1.60 -11.82
C THR A 394 -18.10 1.55 -10.65
N LEU A 395 -17.75 0.85 -9.56
CA LEU A 395 -18.57 0.83 -8.35
C LEU A 395 -18.70 2.21 -7.72
N ALA A 396 -17.61 2.99 -7.69
CA ALA A 396 -17.62 4.36 -7.19
C ALA A 396 -18.56 5.26 -8.01
N LYS A 397 -18.56 5.11 -9.35
CA LYS A 397 -19.47 5.81 -10.26
C LYS A 397 -20.93 5.40 -10.06
N ASN A 398 -21.18 4.17 -9.65
CA ASN A 398 -22.51 3.66 -9.33
C ASN A 398 -23.02 4.09 -7.94
N GLY A 399 -22.20 4.82 -7.17
CA GLY A 399 -22.59 5.40 -5.89
C GLY A 399 -22.15 4.62 -4.66
N GLU A 400 -21.32 3.58 -4.80
CA GLU A 400 -20.66 2.94 -3.66
C GLU A 400 -19.69 3.93 -2.98
N ASP A 401 -19.56 3.88 -1.65
CA ASP A 401 -18.73 4.81 -0.85
C ASP A 401 -17.22 4.48 -0.99
N ILE A 402 -16.70 4.69 -2.19
CA ILE A 402 -15.30 4.51 -2.58
C ILE A 402 -14.69 5.87 -2.90
N TRP A 403 -13.62 6.20 -2.19
CA TRP A 403 -12.82 7.39 -2.43
C TRP A 403 -11.46 7.01 -2.98
N PHE A 404 -11.00 7.72 -4.00
CA PHE A 404 -9.62 7.60 -4.48
C PHE A 404 -8.84 8.86 -4.13
N ILE A 405 -7.61 8.70 -3.65
CA ILE A 405 -6.71 9.80 -3.33
C ILE A 405 -5.39 9.54 -4.05
N ASN A 406 -5.01 10.48 -4.90
CA ASN A 406 -3.71 10.46 -5.58
C ASN A 406 -2.72 11.22 -4.70
N ALA A 407 -1.88 10.49 -3.97
CA ALA A 407 -0.93 11.07 -3.02
C ALA A 407 0.19 10.07 -2.71
N SER A 408 1.38 10.60 -2.37
CA SER A 408 2.40 9.76 -1.74
C SER A 408 1.92 9.31 -0.35
N PHE A 409 2.50 8.21 0.17
CA PHE A 409 2.16 7.75 1.53
C PHE A 409 2.46 8.83 2.59
N LYS A 410 3.58 9.56 2.45
CA LYS A 410 3.96 10.64 3.37
C LYS A 410 2.97 11.80 3.33
N ASP A 411 2.55 12.21 2.13
CA ASP A 411 1.55 13.27 2.00
C ASP A 411 0.21 12.84 2.57
N PHE A 412 -0.21 11.61 2.29
CA PHE A 412 -1.44 11.06 2.84
C PHE A 412 -1.42 10.99 4.36
N ALA A 413 -0.32 10.50 4.97
CA ALA A 413 -0.14 10.53 6.41
C ALA A 413 -0.30 11.94 6.98
N SER A 414 0.16 12.96 6.25
CA SER A 414 0.03 14.38 6.59
C SER A 414 -1.36 14.96 6.37
N LEU A 415 -2.22 14.33 5.56
CA LEU A 415 -3.62 14.72 5.35
C LEU A 415 -4.57 14.17 6.44
N ILE A 416 -4.24 13.05 7.07
CA ILE A 416 -5.10 12.44 8.10
C ILE A 416 -5.31 13.43 9.26
N PRO A 417 -6.53 13.79 9.67
CA PRO A 417 -6.71 14.75 10.74
C PRO A 417 -6.24 14.18 12.10
N ASP A 418 -5.68 15.03 12.95
CA ASP A 418 -5.36 14.64 14.33
C ASP A 418 -6.63 14.67 15.18
N LEU A 419 -7.05 13.51 15.68
CA LEU A 419 -8.24 13.37 16.52
C LEU A 419 -8.12 14.15 17.85
N ARG A 420 -6.90 14.45 18.34
CA ARG A 420 -6.68 15.24 19.56
C ARG A 420 -6.87 16.74 19.35
N SER A 421 -6.66 17.26 18.14
CA SER A 421 -6.81 18.70 17.88
C SER A 421 -8.27 19.15 17.80
N LEU A 422 -9.22 18.22 17.72
CA LEU A 422 -10.63 18.51 17.90
C LEU A 422 -10.91 18.73 19.38
N THR A 423 -10.73 19.98 19.80
CA THR A 423 -11.18 20.44 21.12
C THR A 423 -12.62 19.99 21.39
N THR A 424 -12.94 19.69 22.63
CA THR A 424 -14.30 19.34 23.08
C THR A 424 -15.32 20.37 22.58
N ALA A 425 -14.91 21.64 22.47
CA ALA A 425 -15.68 22.74 21.89
C ALA A 425 -16.01 22.53 20.40
N GLN A 426 -15.05 22.12 19.56
CA GLN A 426 -15.30 21.83 18.13
C GLN A 426 -16.16 20.57 17.93
N GLN A 427 -16.04 19.59 18.83
CA GLN A 427 -16.93 18.42 18.83
C GLN A 427 -18.37 18.81 19.22
N LEU A 428 -18.53 19.64 20.25
CA LEU A 428 -19.81 20.21 20.67
C LEU A 428 -20.43 21.10 19.59
N GLU A 429 -19.65 21.97 18.96
CA GLU A 429 -20.12 22.88 17.91
C GLU A 429 -20.62 22.11 16.68
N LYS A 430 -19.96 21.00 16.32
CA LYS A 430 -20.42 20.12 15.23
C LYS A 430 -21.68 19.32 15.58
N VAL A 431 -21.79 18.84 16.83
CA VAL A 431 -23.02 18.18 17.32
C VAL A 431 -24.18 19.19 17.30
N ILE A 432 -23.95 20.40 17.80
CA ILE A 432 -24.92 21.50 17.81
C ILE A 432 -25.35 21.88 16.40
N LYS A 433 -24.41 22.01 15.45
CA LYS A 433 -24.72 22.28 14.02
C LYS A 433 -25.52 21.16 13.37
N ARG A 434 -25.25 19.88 13.68
CA ARG A 434 -26.05 18.75 13.19
C ARG A 434 -27.46 18.72 13.77
N SER A 435 -27.64 19.09 15.04
CA SER A 435 -28.96 19.17 15.67
C SER A 435 -29.78 20.39 15.24
N LEU A 436 -29.12 21.50 14.87
CA LEU A 436 -29.80 22.73 14.42
C LEU A 436 -30.14 22.70 12.92
N GLY A 437 -29.37 21.96 12.11
CA GLY A 437 -29.62 21.81 10.66
C GLY A 437 -30.79 20.90 10.29
N GLY A 438 -31.36 20.16 11.25
CA GLY A 438 -32.54 19.30 11.04
C GLY A 438 -33.88 19.94 11.41
N ALA A 439 -33.91 21.24 11.74
CA ALA A 439 -35.12 21.94 12.16
C ALA A 439 -35.70 22.90 11.10
N ASN A 440 -35.09 22.97 9.92
CA ASN A 440 -35.60 23.73 8.77
C ASN A 440 -35.45 22.90 7.49
N GLU A 441 -36.32 21.91 7.31
CA GLU A 441 -36.79 21.43 6.01
C GLU A 441 -38.20 20.87 6.16
#